data_AF-X1RLV0-F1
#
_entry.id   AF-X1RLV0-F1
#
_cell.length_a   1.000
_cell.length_b   1.000
_cell.length_c   1.000
_cell.angle_alpha   90.00
_cell.angle_beta   90.00
_cell.angle_gamma   90.00
#
_symmetry.space_group_name_H-M   'P 1'
#
loop_
_entity.id
_entity.type
_entity.pdbx_description
1 polymer ?
#
loop_
_entity_poly.entity_id
_entity_poly.type
_entity_poly.pdbx_seq_one_letter_code
_entity_poly.pdbx_strand_id
1 'polypeptide(L)'
;NNNPVLEAHPTDYTNHPFNVSRNDNMIAINSAIEVDITGQVCSDSIGTYIYSGFGGQVDFIRGAAHSKGGKPIIALHSTAKNGEVSRIVPFLKKGAGVVTTRADVKYVVTEYGIAYLHGKNLQERTIALINVANPKFRPDLIKEAKGRYLLR
;
A
#
# COMPACT_ATOMS: atom_id res chain seq x y z
N ASN A 1 -4.18 7.12 32.56
CA ASN A 1 -3.04 7.03 33.50
C ASN A 1 -3.29 5.86 34.45
N ASN A 2 -2.31 5.00 34.72
CA ASN A 2 -2.40 3.81 35.57
C ASN A 2 -3.54 2.82 35.21
N ASN A 3 -3.69 2.50 33.92
CA ASN A 3 -4.68 1.52 33.47
C ASN A 3 -4.01 0.15 33.28
N PRO A 4 -4.36 -0.89 34.07
CA PRO A 4 -3.71 -2.20 34.01
C PRO A 4 -3.98 -2.98 32.71
N VAL A 5 -4.94 -2.57 31.88
CA VAL A 5 -5.17 -3.18 30.56
C VAL A 5 -4.34 -2.54 29.44
N LEU A 6 -3.54 -1.51 29.76
CA LEU A 6 -2.65 -0.84 28.81
C LEU A 6 -1.19 -1.08 29.22
N GLU A 7 -0.40 -1.57 28.28
CA GLU A 7 1.03 -1.78 28.46
C GLU A 7 1.77 -1.12 27.28
N ALA A 8 2.87 -0.42 27.59
CA ALA A 8 3.73 0.20 26.61
C ALA A 8 5.05 -0.56 26.54
N HIS A 9 5.48 -0.88 25.33
CA HIS A 9 6.70 -1.63 25.05
C HIS A 9 7.55 -0.86 24.03
N PRO A 10 8.88 -1.08 24.01
CA PRO A 10 9.75 -0.48 23.02
C PRO A 10 9.44 -0.99 21.60
N THR A 11 9.79 -0.19 20.59
CA THR A 11 9.41 -0.44 19.19
C THR A 11 10.06 -1.69 18.60
N ASP A 12 11.25 -2.06 19.08
CA ASP A 12 11.94 -3.29 18.71
C ASP A 12 11.20 -4.55 19.20
N TYR A 13 10.28 -4.42 20.16
CA TYR A 13 9.34 -5.47 20.54
C TYR A 13 8.02 -5.36 19.79
N THR A 14 7.37 -4.19 19.84
CA THR A 14 5.99 -4.01 19.32
C THR A 14 5.90 -4.10 17.81
N ASN A 15 6.90 -3.59 17.09
CA ASN A 15 6.92 -3.61 15.64
C ASN A 15 7.57 -4.89 15.10
N HIS A 16 8.27 -5.68 15.91
CA HIS A 16 8.99 -6.85 15.40
C HIS A 16 8.03 -7.81 14.66
N PRO A 17 8.23 -8.09 13.35
CA PRO A 17 7.24 -8.81 12.54
C PRO A 17 6.86 -10.17 13.12
N PHE A 18 7.81 -10.88 13.75
CA PHE A 18 7.52 -12.16 14.41
C PHE A 18 6.59 -11.99 15.61
N ASN A 19 6.76 -10.94 16.44
CA ASN A 19 5.87 -10.69 17.57
C ASN A 19 4.48 -10.30 17.08
N VAL A 20 4.40 -9.43 16.07
CA VAL A 20 3.15 -9.05 15.42
C VAL A 20 2.42 -10.30 14.89
N SER A 21 3.13 -11.20 14.22
CA SER A 21 2.56 -12.41 13.59
C SER A 21 2.02 -13.45 14.56
N ARG A 22 2.39 -13.39 15.85
CA ARG A 22 1.87 -14.30 16.89
C ARG A 22 0.40 -14.07 17.22
N ASN A 23 -0.16 -12.93 16.81
CA ASN A 23 -1.56 -12.62 17.01
C ASN A 23 -2.38 -13.17 15.85
N ASP A 24 -3.34 -14.05 16.12
CA ASP A 24 -4.29 -14.52 15.10
C ASP A 24 -5.17 -13.36 14.61
N ASN A 25 -5.51 -13.37 13.31
CA ASN A 25 -6.33 -12.36 12.64
C ASN A 25 -5.75 -10.93 12.75
N MET A 26 -4.43 -10.77 12.75
CA MET A 26 -3.78 -9.46 12.82
C MET A 26 -4.15 -8.60 11.60
N ILE A 27 -4.80 -7.46 11.83
CA ILE A 27 -5.14 -6.49 10.78
C ILE A 27 -4.20 -5.29 10.88
N ALA A 28 -3.40 -5.08 9.85
CA ALA A 28 -2.51 -3.92 9.75
C ALA A 28 -3.04 -2.98 8.68
N ILE A 29 -3.46 -1.77 9.06
CA ILE A 29 -3.96 -0.75 8.15
C ILE A 29 -2.96 0.41 8.11
N ASN A 30 -2.42 0.69 6.92
CA ASN A 30 -1.46 1.76 6.71
C ASN A 30 -1.89 2.63 5.52
N SER A 31 -1.38 3.86 5.46
CA SER A 31 -1.62 4.78 4.35
C SER A 31 -0.40 4.88 3.43
N ALA A 32 -0.62 5.35 2.21
CA ALA A 32 0.41 5.55 1.20
C ALA A 32 0.17 6.85 0.44
N ILE A 33 1.22 7.58 0.06
CA ILE A 33 1.12 8.78 -0.78
C ILE A 33 0.65 8.40 -2.18
N GLU A 34 1.27 7.38 -2.78
CA GLU A 34 0.93 6.87 -4.11
C GLU A 34 1.24 5.37 -4.23
N VAL A 35 0.46 4.69 -5.07
CA VAL A 35 0.66 3.28 -5.43
C VAL A 35 0.73 3.18 -6.95
N ASP A 36 1.80 2.59 -7.49
CA ASP A 36 1.89 2.42 -8.94
C ASP A 36 1.05 1.22 -9.44
N ILE A 37 0.72 1.18 -10.73
CA ILE A 37 -0.09 0.09 -11.34
C ILE A 37 0.56 -1.30 -11.30
N THR A 38 1.77 -1.43 -10.77
CA THR A 38 2.42 -2.72 -10.51
C THR A 38 2.36 -3.10 -9.03
N GLY A 39 1.93 -2.18 -8.16
CA GLY A 39 1.77 -2.34 -6.73
C GLY A 39 3.00 -1.97 -5.90
N GLN A 40 3.89 -1.12 -6.39
CA GLN A 40 4.85 -0.46 -5.48
C GLN A 40 4.15 0.62 -4.70
N VAL A 41 4.50 0.77 -3.43
CA VAL A 41 3.86 1.71 -2.52
C VAL A 41 4.90 2.72 -2.03
N CYS A 42 4.65 4.00 -2.29
CA CYS A 42 5.37 5.11 -1.70
C CYS A 42 4.53 5.73 -0.59
N SER A 43 5.11 5.91 0.60
CA SER A 43 4.39 6.46 1.76
C SER A 43 5.15 7.56 2.51
N ASP A 44 6.43 7.80 2.19
CA ASP A 44 7.30 8.70 2.94
C ASP A 44 7.71 9.97 2.17
N SER A 45 7.48 10.02 0.86
CA SER A 45 8.02 11.05 -0.02
C SER A 45 7.08 11.43 -1.18
N ILE A 46 7.26 12.65 -1.69
CA ILE A 46 6.59 13.15 -2.89
C ILE A 46 7.68 13.39 -3.94
N GLY A 47 7.99 12.37 -4.73
CA GLY A 47 9.20 12.38 -5.57
C GLY A 47 10.44 12.48 -4.68
N THR A 48 11.32 13.44 -4.94
CA THR A 48 12.54 13.65 -4.15
C THR A 48 12.31 14.41 -2.83
N TYR A 49 11.12 14.93 -2.59
CA TYR A 49 10.81 15.64 -1.35
C TYR A 49 10.40 14.65 -0.26
N ILE A 50 11.21 14.57 0.80
CA ILE A 50 10.91 13.74 1.97
C ILE A 50 9.79 14.40 2.78
N TYR A 51 8.63 13.74 2.82
CA TYR A 51 7.43 14.23 3.49
C TYR A 51 7.34 13.70 4.93
N SER A 52 7.76 12.46 5.15
CA SER A 52 7.79 11.79 6.44
C SER A 52 8.93 10.76 6.50
N GLY A 53 8.70 9.59 7.09
CA GLY A 53 9.64 8.48 7.11
C GLY A 53 8.90 7.14 6.95
N PHE A 54 9.66 6.07 6.70
CA PHE A 54 9.12 4.72 6.49
C PHE A 54 8.38 4.16 7.73
N GLY A 55 8.82 4.53 8.94
CA GLY A 55 8.21 4.13 10.21
C GLY A 55 8.13 2.61 10.38
N GLY A 56 7.07 2.12 11.04
CA GLY A 56 6.81 0.69 11.22
C GLY A 56 5.97 0.04 10.13
N GLN A 57 5.68 0.74 9.03
CA GLN A 57 4.69 0.28 8.03
C GLN A 57 5.05 -1.12 7.51
N VAL A 58 6.28 -1.29 7.04
CA VAL A 58 6.75 -2.57 6.48
C VAL A 58 6.69 -3.68 7.51
N ASP A 59 7.00 -3.37 8.76
CA ASP A 59 7.04 -4.36 9.82
C ASP A 59 5.65 -4.95 10.10
N PHE A 60 4.64 -4.08 10.20
CA PHE A 60 3.25 -4.52 10.38
C PHE A 60 2.67 -5.16 9.13
N ILE A 61 3.05 -4.72 7.92
CA ILE A 61 2.65 -5.37 6.68
C ILE A 61 3.15 -6.82 6.65
N ARG A 62 4.42 -7.06 7.00
CA ARG A 62 5.00 -8.40 7.06
C ARG A 62 4.45 -9.23 8.22
N GLY A 63 4.33 -8.63 9.41
CA GLY A 63 3.77 -9.31 10.57
C GLY A 63 2.33 -9.78 10.35
N ALA A 64 1.46 -8.90 9.82
CA ALA A 64 0.10 -9.27 9.45
C ALA A 64 0.05 -10.25 8.27
N ALA A 65 1.01 -10.19 7.34
CA ALA A 65 1.11 -11.16 6.26
C ALA A 65 1.40 -12.59 6.74
N HIS A 66 2.12 -12.75 7.85
CA HIS A 66 2.50 -14.02 8.47
C HIS A 66 1.53 -14.50 9.55
N SER A 67 0.70 -13.61 10.09
CA SER A 67 -0.38 -13.97 11.03
C SER A 67 -1.41 -14.90 10.39
N LYS A 68 -1.87 -15.90 11.15
CA LYS A 68 -2.97 -16.77 10.75
C LYS A 68 -4.26 -15.96 10.59
N GLY A 69 -4.75 -15.84 9.36
CA GLY A 69 -5.93 -15.03 9.04
C GLY A 69 -5.66 -13.51 8.98
N GLY A 70 -4.39 -13.10 9.06
CA GLY A 70 -3.99 -11.69 9.06
C GLY A 70 -4.19 -10.98 7.72
N LYS A 71 -4.39 -9.66 7.77
CA LYS A 71 -4.67 -8.81 6.61
C LYS A 71 -3.82 -7.53 6.64
N PRO A 72 -2.75 -7.46 5.82
CA PRO A 72 -2.01 -6.23 5.60
C PRO A 72 -2.67 -5.38 4.50
N ILE A 73 -3.12 -4.19 4.88
CA ILE A 73 -3.94 -3.29 4.08
C ILE A 73 -3.23 -1.95 3.89
N ILE A 74 -3.10 -1.53 2.63
CA ILE A 74 -2.74 -0.17 2.25
C ILE A 74 -4.01 0.56 1.84
N ALA A 75 -4.42 1.57 2.59
CA ALA A 75 -5.62 2.37 2.35
C ALA A 75 -5.25 3.80 1.96
N LEU A 76 -5.81 4.29 0.86
CA LEU A 76 -5.59 5.66 0.39
C LEU A 76 -6.80 6.16 -0.38
N HIS A 77 -7.06 7.46 -0.32
CA HIS A 77 -7.96 8.07 -1.30
C HIS A 77 -7.38 7.86 -2.70
N SER A 78 -8.24 7.61 -3.69
CA SER A 78 -7.80 7.41 -5.07
C SER A 78 -7.21 8.68 -5.70
N THR A 79 -7.46 9.85 -5.09
CA THR A 79 -6.99 11.16 -5.56
C THR A 79 -6.43 12.04 -4.43
N ALA A 80 -5.74 13.11 -4.83
CA ALA A 80 -5.30 14.24 -4.00
C ALA A 80 -5.63 15.56 -4.70
N LYS A 81 -5.40 16.68 -4.00
CA LYS A 81 -5.66 18.05 -4.50
C LYS A 81 -7.07 18.17 -5.09
N ASN A 82 -8.09 17.86 -4.28
CA ASN A 82 -9.50 17.94 -4.68
C ASN A 82 -9.86 17.19 -5.98
N GLY A 83 -9.24 16.03 -6.23
CA GLY A 83 -9.52 15.22 -7.43
C GLY A 83 -8.70 15.59 -8.67
N GLU A 84 -7.74 16.49 -8.54
CA GLU A 84 -6.86 16.90 -9.65
C GLU A 84 -5.73 15.90 -9.91
N VAL A 85 -5.28 15.18 -8.88
CA VAL A 85 -4.13 14.26 -8.98
C VAL A 85 -4.53 12.85 -8.57
N SER A 86 -4.25 11.86 -9.42
CA SER A 86 -4.41 10.44 -9.06
C SER A 86 -3.34 9.98 -8.06
N ARG A 87 -3.73 9.12 -7.13
CA ARG A 87 -2.80 8.41 -6.21
C ARG A 87 -2.59 6.95 -6.59
N ILE A 88 -3.40 6.42 -7.49
CA ILE A 88 -3.05 5.23 -8.29
C ILE A 88 -2.38 5.73 -9.56
N VAL A 89 -1.08 5.49 -9.71
CA VAL A 89 -0.24 6.15 -10.72
C VAL A 89 0.37 5.14 -11.69
N PRO A 90 0.68 5.53 -12.95
CA PRO A 90 1.38 4.62 -13.86
C PRO A 90 2.79 4.31 -13.35
N PHE A 91 3.49 5.33 -12.88
CA PHE A 91 4.81 5.21 -12.26
C PHE A 91 4.81 6.03 -10.97
N LEU A 92 5.54 5.55 -9.96
CA LEU A 92 5.89 6.42 -8.85
C LEU A 92 6.66 7.63 -9.37
N LYS A 93 6.53 8.77 -8.70
CA LYS A 93 7.25 10.00 -9.04
C LYS A 93 8.75 9.71 -9.06
N LYS A 94 9.47 10.34 -9.98
CA LYS A 94 10.93 10.22 -10.06
C LYS A 94 11.56 10.57 -8.70
N GLY A 95 12.34 9.64 -8.15
CA GLY A 95 13.00 9.78 -6.85
C GLY A 95 12.14 9.42 -5.64
N ALA A 96 10.89 8.98 -5.82
CA ALA A 96 10.04 8.53 -4.71
C ALA A 96 10.62 7.28 -4.02
N GLY A 97 10.55 7.27 -2.70
CA GLY A 97 10.93 6.15 -1.84
C GLY A 97 9.90 5.03 -1.89
N VAL A 98 10.33 3.83 -2.30
CA VAL A 98 9.49 2.62 -2.19
C VAL A 98 9.57 2.11 -0.76
N VAL A 99 8.52 2.33 0.02
CA VAL A 99 8.45 1.85 1.40
C VAL A 99 7.94 0.41 1.44
N THR A 100 6.80 0.12 0.81
CA THR A 100 6.29 -1.26 0.68
C THR A 100 6.49 -1.74 -0.75
N THR A 101 7.25 -2.83 -0.90
CA THR A 101 7.60 -3.39 -2.21
C THR A 101 6.41 -4.12 -2.86
N ARG A 102 6.52 -4.43 -4.17
CA ARG A 102 5.53 -5.24 -4.87
C ARG A 102 5.34 -6.62 -4.24
N ALA A 103 6.38 -7.18 -3.63
CA ALA A 103 6.34 -8.51 -3.03
C ALA A 103 5.55 -8.51 -1.70
N ASP A 104 5.63 -7.41 -0.95
CA ASP A 104 5.04 -7.29 0.40
C ASP A 104 3.56 -6.90 0.37
N VAL A 105 3.11 -6.12 -0.63
CA VAL A 105 1.72 -5.63 -0.68
C VAL A 105 0.71 -6.76 -0.95
N LYS A 106 -0.38 -6.80 -0.15
CA LYS A 106 -1.50 -7.73 -0.38
C LYS A 106 -2.80 -7.02 -0.75
N TYR A 107 -3.27 -6.08 0.05
CA TYR A 107 -4.52 -5.35 -0.21
C TYR A 107 -4.24 -3.86 -0.41
N VAL A 108 -4.80 -3.28 -1.47
CA VAL A 108 -4.87 -1.84 -1.69
C VAL A 108 -6.34 -1.43 -1.72
N VAL A 109 -6.72 -0.43 -0.91
CA VAL A 109 -8.11 -0.02 -0.72
C VAL A 109 -8.26 1.46 -1.01
N THR A 110 -9.27 1.80 -1.78
CA THR A 110 -9.71 3.18 -2.04
C THR A 110 -11.21 3.30 -1.81
N GLU A 111 -11.75 4.51 -1.96
CA GLU A 111 -13.19 4.75 -1.99
C GLU A 111 -13.94 4.02 -3.13
N TYR A 112 -13.23 3.43 -4.10
CA TYR A 112 -13.80 2.66 -5.21
C TYR A 112 -13.72 1.14 -5.01
N GLY A 113 -13.15 0.65 -3.90
CA GLY A 113 -13.15 -0.77 -3.56
C GLY A 113 -11.78 -1.33 -3.17
N ILE A 114 -11.61 -2.64 -3.35
CA ILE A 114 -10.47 -3.41 -2.87
C ILE A 114 -9.73 -4.07 -4.04
N ALA A 115 -8.44 -3.80 -4.16
CA ALA A 115 -7.51 -4.49 -5.04
C ALA A 115 -6.66 -5.47 -4.22
N TYR A 116 -6.95 -6.76 -4.33
CA TYR A 116 -6.06 -7.82 -3.84
C TYR A 116 -4.97 -8.11 -4.86
N LEU A 117 -3.71 -8.18 -4.43
CA LEU A 117 -2.51 -8.26 -5.29
C LEU A 117 -1.62 -9.48 -5.04
N HIS A 118 -1.74 -10.13 -3.88
CA HIS A 118 -0.89 -11.27 -3.54
C HIS A 118 -1.20 -12.47 -4.44
N GLY A 119 -0.15 -13.14 -4.93
CA GLY A 119 -0.27 -14.25 -5.89
C GLY A 119 -0.63 -13.84 -7.32
N LYS A 120 -0.88 -12.55 -7.59
CA LYS A 120 -1.23 -12.05 -8.92
C LYS A 120 -0.01 -11.71 -9.77
N ASN A 121 -0.11 -11.96 -11.07
CA ASN A 121 0.86 -11.49 -12.05
C ASN A 121 0.71 -9.97 -12.32
N LEU A 122 1.64 -9.37 -13.07
CA LEU A 122 1.62 -7.93 -13.31
C LEU A 122 0.34 -7.45 -14.04
N GLN A 123 -0.15 -8.21 -15.01
CA GLN A 123 -1.38 -7.86 -15.74
C GLN A 123 -2.58 -7.82 -14.78
N GLU A 124 -2.76 -8.86 -13.96
CA GLU A 124 -3.85 -8.97 -13.00
C GLU A 124 -3.78 -7.89 -11.91
N ARG A 125 -2.56 -7.55 -11.44
CA ARG A 125 -2.33 -6.44 -10.50
C ARG A 125 -2.71 -5.10 -11.11
N THR A 126 -2.27 -4.85 -12.34
CA THR A 126 -2.61 -3.63 -13.08
C THR A 126 -4.11 -3.48 -13.26
N ILE A 127 -4.82 -4.54 -13.68
CA ILE A 127 -6.29 -4.52 -13.79
C ILE A 127 -6.93 -4.21 -12.43
N ALA A 128 -6.51 -4.91 -11.37
CA ALA A 128 -7.07 -4.72 -10.04
C ALA A 128 -6.88 -3.28 -9.51
N LEU A 129 -5.69 -2.70 -9.70
CA LEU A 129 -5.38 -1.34 -9.26
C LEU A 129 -6.13 -0.27 -10.06
N ILE A 130 -6.26 -0.45 -11.39
CA ILE A 130 -7.06 0.45 -12.23
C ILE A 130 -8.53 0.43 -11.81
N ASN A 131 -9.07 -0.73 -11.45
CA ASN A 131 -10.47 -0.85 -11.01
C ASN A 131 -10.78 -0.11 -9.70
N VAL A 132 -9.77 0.12 -8.86
CA VAL A 132 -9.90 0.92 -7.63
C VAL A 132 -9.36 2.35 -7.79
N ALA A 133 -8.89 2.74 -8.96
CA ALA A 133 -8.55 4.13 -9.25
C ALA A 133 -9.82 4.96 -9.50
N ASN A 134 -9.71 6.28 -9.34
CA ASN A 134 -10.78 7.21 -9.71
C ASN A 134 -11.13 7.03 -11.21
N PRO A 135 -12.42 6.92 -11.57
CA PRO A 135 -12.86 6.74 -12.95
C PRO A 135 -12.25 7.75 -13.94
N LYS A 136 -12.02 9.00 -13.50
CA LYS A 136 -11.40 10.07 -14.30
C LYS A 136 -10.02 9.68 -14.86
N PHE A 137 -9.22 8.94 -14.10
CA PHE A 137 -7.83 8.61 -14.47
C PHE A 137 -7.66 7.21 -15.08
N ARG A 138 -8.69 6.37 -15.07
CA ARG A 138 -8.60 4.99 -15.60
C ARG A 138 -8.18 4.93 -17.08
N PRO A 139 -8.69 5.79 -18.00
CA PRO A 139 -8.27 5.75 -19.40
C PRO A 139 -6.77 5.96 -19.58
N ASP A 140 -6.18 6.92 -18.86
CA ASP A 140 -4.75 7.21 -18.92
C ASP A 140 -3.93 6.07 -18.33
N LEU A 141 -4.37 5.48 -17.21
CA LEU A 141 -3.70 4.31 -16.62
C LEU A 141 -3.72 3.10 -17.57
N ILE A 142 -4.84 2.87 -18.29
CA ILE A 142 -4.95 1.81 -19.28
C ILE A 142 -4.00 2.08 -20.45
N LYS A 143 -3.94 3.32 -20.95
CA LYS A 143 -3.04 3.72 -22.03
C LYS A 143 -1.57 3.48 -21.66
N GLU A 144 -1.16 3.93 -20.48
CA GLU A 144 0.19 3.72 -19.94
C GLU A 144 0.49 2.23 -19.74
N ALA A 145 -0.47 1.46 -19.23
CA ALA A 145 -0.30 0.03 -19.04
C ALA A 145 -0.11 -0.73 -20.36
N LYS A 146 -0.85 -0.35 -21.42
CA LYS A 146 -0.66 -0.90 -22.77
C LYS A 146 0.68 -0.50 -23.37
N GLY A 147 1.09 0.75 -23.24
CA GLY A 147 2.41 1.22 -23.69
C GLY A 147 3.58 0.48 -23.02
N ARG A 148 3.36 -0.08 -21.83
CA ARG A 148 4.33 -0.90 -21.09
C ARG A 148 4.15 -2.41 -21.27
N TYR A 149 3.23 -2.85 -22.13
CA TYR A 149 2.90 -4.26 -22.33
C TYR A 149 2.42 -4.99 -21.04
N LEU A 150 1.87 -4.25 -20.08
CA LEU A 150 1.24 -4.81 -18.88
C LEU A 150 -0.19 -5.25 -19.16
N LEU A 151 -0.86 -4.56 -20.08
CA LEU A 151 -2.13 -4.95 -20.66
C LEU A 151 -1.92 -5.22 -22.15
N ARG A 152 -2.60 -6.23 -22.67
CA ARG A 152 -2.68 -6.51 -24.11
C ARG A 152 -3.83 -5.72 -24.74
#